data_AF-A0A4D4LWS8-F1
#
_entry.id   AF-A0A4D4LWS8-F1
#
_cell.length_a   1.000
_cell.length_b   1.000
_cell.length_c   1.000
_cell.angle_alpha   90.00
_cell.angle_beta   90.00
_cell.angle_gamma   90.00
#
_symmetry.space_group_name_H-M   'P 1'
#
loop_
_entity.id
_entity.type
_entity.pdbx_description
1 polymer ?
#
loop_
_entity_poly.entity_id
_entity_poly.type
_entity_poly.pdbx_seq_one_letter_code
_entity_poly.pdbx_strand_id
1 'polypeptide(L)' 'MWRKSSYSDGGDSNCVEVADGYPGLVPVRDSKAPQGPALVFGAEPWAAFLAMAKGEGR' A
#
# COMPACT_ATOMS: atom_id res chain seq x y z
N MET A 1 4.17 -11.17 -4.62
CA MET A 1 2.91 -11.64 -3.98
C MET A 1 2.21 -10.44 -3.38
N TRP A 2 0.87 -10.36 -3.42
CA TRP A 2 0.11 -9.27 -2.80
C TRP A 2 -0.09 -9.55 -1.30
N ARG A 3 0.17 -8.54 -0.47
CA ARG A 3 -0.04 -8.57 0.98
C ARG A 3 -1.06 -7.51 1.37
N LYS A 4 -2.08 -7.91 2.12
CA LYS A 4 -3.07 -7.01 2.71
C LYS A 4 -2.57 -6.46 4.04
N SER A 5 -3.01 -5.26 4.41
CA SER A 5 -2.75 -4.71 5.75
C SER A 5 -3.44 -5.54 6.82
N SER A 6 -2.76 -5.75 7.96
CA SER A 6 -3.36 -6.40 9.15
C SER A 6 -4.44 -5.54 9.83
N TYR A 7 -4.53 -4.25 9.49
CA TYR A 7 -5.61 -3.35 9.97
C TYR A 7 -6.89 -3.42 9.13
N SER A 8 -6.93 -4.26 8.09
CA SER A 8 -8.10 -4.47 7.22
C SER A 8 -9.10 -5.49 7.78
N ASP A 9 -9.05 -5.78 9.09
CA ASP A 9 -9.82 -6.86 9.72
C ASP A 9 -11.30 -6.45 9.89
N GLY A 10 -12.13 -6.88 8.94
CA GLY A 10 -13.56 -7.11 9.16
C GLY A 10 -14.55 -5.95 8.95
N GLY A 11 -14.14 -4.80 8.42
CA GLY A 11 -15.05 -3.70 8.09
C GLY A 11 -14.88 -3.19 6.65
N ASP A 12 -15.91 -2.50 6.13
CA ASP A 12 -15.93 -1.89 4.79
C ASP A 12 -14.84 -0.83 4.53
N SER A 13 -14.01 -0.49 5.52
CA SER A 13 -13.31 0.78 5.58
C SER A 13 -11.83 0.81 5.18
N ASN A 14 -11.12 -0.30 4.91
CA ASN A 14 -9.71 -0.20 4.47
C ASN A 14 -9.24 -1.36 3.57
N CYS A 15 -9.04 -1.10 2.27
CA CYS A 15 -8.80 -2.12 1.24
C CYS A 15 -7.61 -1.80 0.34
N VAL A 16 -6.40 -1.71 0.90
CA VAL A 16 -5.17 -1.60 0.10
C VAL A 16 -4.32 -2.86 0.23
N GLU A 17 -3.75 -3.30 -0.89
CA GLU A 17 -2.73 -4.36 -0.93
C GLU A 17 -1.44 -3.80 -1.52
N VAL A 18 -0.31 -4.26 -1.01
CA VAL A 18 1.02 -3.94 -1.53
C VAL A 18 1.69 -5.20 -2.05
N ALA A 19 2.47 -5.10 -3.13
CA ALA A 19 3.18 -6.25 -3.68
C ALA A 19 4.66 -6.26 -3.32
N ASP A 20 5.12 -7.40 -2.82
CA ASP A 20 6.56 -7.66 -2.64
C ASP A 20 7.20 -8.27 -3.88
N GLY A 21 8.53 -8.20 -3.94
CA GLY A 21 9.35 -8.82 -4.99
C GLY A 21 9.74 -7.88 -6.12
N TYR A 22 9.51 -6.57 -5.95
CA TYR A 22 9.90 -5.54 -6.91
C TYR A 22 10.96 -4.62 -6.30
N PRO A 23 12.27 -4.86 -6.55
CA PRO A 23 13.33 -4.05 -5.97
C PRO A 23 13.17 -2.56 -6.31
N GLY A 24 13.16 -1.71 -5.29
CA GLY A 24 13.04 -0.25 -5.45
C GLY A 24 11.64 0.26 -5.78
N LEU A 25 10.65 -0.62 -5.95
CA LEU A 25 9.28 -0.27 -6.30
C LEU A 25 8.29 -0.82 -5.27
N VAL A 26 7.16 -0.12 -5.16
CA VAL A 26 6.05 -0.50 -4.29
C VAL A 26 4.76 -0.41 -5.10
N PRO A 27 4.33 -1.53 -5.72
CA PRO A 27 3.01 -1.62 -6.34
C PRO A 27 1.93 -1.65 -5.26
N VAL A 28 0.89 -0.84 -5.44
CA VAL A 28 -0.25 -0.69 -4.54
C VAL A 28 -1.53 -0.81 -5.34
N ARG A 29 -2.50 -1.59 -4.87
CA ARG A 29 -3.82 -1.69 -5.50
C ARG A 29 -4.95 -1.70 -4.48
N ASP A 30 -6.15 -1.44 -5.00
CA ASP A 30 -7.39 -1.60 -4.26
C ASP A 30 -7.73 -3.09 -4.12
N SER A 31 -7.88 -3.58 -2.89
CA SER A 31 -8.29 -4.96 -2.61
C SER A 31 -9.70 -5.28 -3.12
N LYS A 32 -10.59 -4.29 -3.26
CA LYS A 32 -11.96 -4.43 -3.78
C LYS A 32 -11.98 -4.49 -5.31
N ALA A 33 -10.93 -4.03 -5.97
CA ALA A 33 -10.78 -4.08 -7.43
C ALA A 33 -9.46 -4.76 -7.83
N PRO A 34 -9.26 -6.06 -7.53
CA PRO A 34 -7.98 -6.74 -7.74
C PRO A 34 -7.58 -6.88 -9.21
N GLN A 35 -8.54 -6.77 -10.13
CA GLN A 35 -8.34 -6.76 -11.59
C GLN A 35 -8.18 -5.34 -12.16
N GLY A 36 -8.33 -4.31 -11.31
CA GLY A 36 -8.09 -2.93 -11.67
C GLY A 36 -6.60 -2.60 -11.76
N PRO A 37 -6.26 -1.38 -12.22
CA PRO A 37 -4.87 -0.96 -12.32
C PRO A 37 -4.20 -0.82 -10.94
N ALA A 38 -2.92 -1.15 -10.87
CA ALA A 38 -2.07 -0.88 -9.71
C ALA A 38 -1.33 0.45 -9.89
N LEU A 39 -1.18 1.21 -8.81
CA LEU A 39 -0.27 2.35 -8.74
C LEU A 39 1.13 1.84 -8.37
N VAL A 40 2.18 2.39 -8.99
CA VAL A 40 3.56 1.97 -8.71
C VAL A 40 4.35 3.18 -8.20
N PHE A 41 4.82 3.08 -6.97
CA PHE A 41 5.65 4.10 -6.34
C PHE A 41 7.10 3.64 -6.26
N GLY A 42 8.03 4.60 -6.22
CA GLY A 42 9.40 4.32 -5.80
C GLY A 42 9.49 4.06 -4.29
N ALA A 43 10.51 3.33 -3.85
CA ALA A 43 10.70 3.01 -2.43
C ALA A 43 10.88 4.26 -1.54
N GLU A 44 11.62 5.27 -2.02
CA GLU A 44 11.85 6.52 -1.29
C GLU A 44 10.58 7.37 -1.09
N PRO A 45 9.82 7.74 -2.14
CA PRO A 45 8.57 8.48 -1.95
C PRO A 45 7.53 7.67 -1.16
N TRP A 46 7.53 6.33 -1.27
CA TRP A 46 6.68 5.48 -0.45
C TRP A 46 7.04 5.56 1.05
N ALA A 47 8.33 5.55 1.38
CA ALA A 47 8.79 5.71 2.76
C ALA A 47 8.42 7.08 3.34
N ALA A 48 8.57 8.15 2.56
CA ALA A 48 8.15 9.50 2.94
C ALA A 48 6.64 9.56 3.20
N PHE A 49 5.83 8.96 2.32
CA PHE A 49 4.39 8.85 2.50
C PHE A 49 4.02 8.13 3.81
N LEU A 50 4.69 7.01 4.12
CA LEU A 50 4.45 6.28 5.37
C LEU A 50 4.86 7.07 6.62
N ALA A 51 5.93 7.87 6.57
CA ALA A 51 6.31 8.74 7.68
C ALA A 51 5.22 9.79 7.97
N MET A 52 4.69 10.40 6.91
CA MET A 52 3.57 11.35 7.01
C MET A 52 2.30 10.68 7.53
N ALA A 53 1.95 9.50 7.00
CA ALA A 53 0.73 8.79 7.38
C ALA A 53 0.73 8.31 8.84
N LYS A 54 1.92 8.02 9.42
CA LYS A 54 2.06 7.63 10.83
C LYS A 54 2.02 8.83 11.80
N GLY A 55 1.98 10.06 11.30
CA GLY A 55 1.99 11.27 12.13
C GLY A 55 3.38 11.66 12.66
N GLU A 56 4.44 11.05 12.13
CA GLU A 56 5.84 11.34 12.52
C GLU A 56 6.41 12.57 11.78
N GLY A 57 5.63 13.18 10.88
CA GLY A 57 6.01 14.36 10.09
C GLY A 57 5.43 15.70 10.61
N ARG A 58 5.07 15.80 11.90
CA ARG A 58 4.65 17.05 12.54
C ARG A 58 5.63 17.48 13.63
#